data_AF-A0A519QN93-F1
#
_entry.id   AF-A0A519QN93-F1
#
_cell.length_a   1.000
_cell.length_b   1.000
_cell.length_c   1.000
_cell.angle_alpha   90.00
_cell.angle_beta   90.00
_cell.angle_gamma   90.00
#
_symmetry.space_group_name_H-M   'P 1'
#
loop_
_entity.id
_entity.type
_entity.pdbx_description
1 polymer ?
#
loop_
_entity_poly.entity_id
_entity_poly.type
_entity_poly.pdbx_seq_one_letter_code
_entity_poly.pdbx_strand_id
1 'polypeptide(L)'
;MNSNLNTPTNQDYEARKKVSVKAFESGCVICLNGKFYTPRAFLESDEKVTFMTSGTQEYSNCTLHYPRHAVERKLEDLRKAHKEFELFMQSLITAFELHPIKAPKKKS
;
A
#
# COMPACT_ATOMS: atom_id res chain seq x y z
N MET A 1 -0.04 -12.54 32.76
CA MET A 1 0.39 -12.01 31.45
C MET A 1 -0.13 -12.97 30.38
N ASN A 2 -1.28 -12.67 29.79
CA ASN A 2 -1.91 -13.55 28.79
C ASN A 2 -1.46 -13.11 27.39
N SER A 3 -0.41 -13.75 26.89
CA SER A 3 -0.04 -13.70 25.47
C SER A 3 -1.03 -14.55 24.68
N ASN A 4 -2.12 -13.93 24.22
CA ASN A 4 -2.98 -14.48 23.16
C ASN A 4 -2.17 -14.52 21.86
N LEU A 5 -1.43 -15.61 21.66
CA LEU A 5 -0.91 -16.00 20.36
C LEU A 5 -2.11 -16.35 19.49
N ASN A 6 -2.56 -15.39 18.68
CA ASN A 6 -3.46 -15.63 17.55
C ASN A 6 -2.75 -16.57 16.57
N THR A 7 -2.83 -17.89 16.80
CA THR A 7 -2.52 -18.86 15.76
C THR A 7 -3.46 -18.61 14.59
N PRO A 8 -2.95 -18.37 13.36
CA PRO A 8 -3.81 -18.24 12.20
C PRO A 8 -4.64 -19.51 12.09
N THR A 9 -5.95 -19.35 12.12
CA THR A 9 -6.91 -20.45 11.99
C THR A 9 -6.60 -21.20 10.69
N ASN A 10 -6.68 -22.53 10.69
CA ASN A 10 -6.36 -23.38 9.53
C ASN A 10 -7.07 -22.90 8.23
N GLN A 11 -8.26 -22.30 8.39
CA GLN A 11 -9.02 -21.66 7.31
C GLN A 11 -8.33 -20.44 6.67
N ASP A 12 -7.66 -19.59 7.46
CA ASP A 12 -6.96 -18.40 6.94
C ASP A 12 -5.74 -18.81 6.11
N TYR A 13 -5.04 -19.85 6.54
CA TYR A 13 -3.91 -20.41 5.79
C TYR A 13 -4.36 -20.99 4.45
N GLU A 14 -5.43 -21.80 4.43
CA GLU A 14 -5.95 -22.37 3.18
C GLU A 14 -6.49 -21.28 2.23
N ALA A 15 -7.10 -20.23 2.77
CA ALA A 15 -7.51 -19.07 1.98
C ALA A 15 -6.32 -18.36 1.31
N ARG A 16 -5.24 -18.09 2.06
CA ARG A 16 -4.00 -17.52 1.51
C ARG A 16 -3.35 -18.45 0.49
N LYS A 17 -3.35 -19.75 0.74
CA LYS A 17 -2.82 -20.77 -0.17
C LYS A 17 -3.57 -20.79 -1.50
N LYS A 18 -4.91 -20.74 -1.48
CA LYS A 18 -5.74 -20.66 -2.70
C LYS A 18 -5.35 -19.45 -3.57
N VAL A 19 -5.18 -18.27 -2.96
CA VAL A 19 -4.74 -17.06 -3.68
C VAL A 19 -3.29 -17.19 -4.16
N SER A 20 -2.41 -17.76 -3.34
CA SER A 20 -0.98 -17.91 -3.64
C SER A 20 -0.73 -18.84 -4.81
N VAL A 21 -1.42 -19.99 -4.85
CA VAL A 21 -1.33 -20.94 -5.97
C VAL A 21 -1.80 -20.26 -7.26
N LYS A 22 -2.96 -19.61 -7.24
CA LYS A 22 -3.49 -18.88 -8.41
C LYS A 22 -2.51 -17.80 -8.91
N ALA A 23 -1.90 -17.05 -8.00
CA ALA A 23 -0.91 -16.04 -8.34
C ALA A 23 0.35 -16.63 -8.96
N PHE A 24 0.87 -17.73 -8.38
CA PHE A 24 2.03 -18.44 -8.89
C PHE A 24 1.79 -18.99 -10.30
N GLU A 25 0.67 -19.68 -10.52
CA GLU A 25 0.28 -20.21 -11.83
C GLU A 25 0.11 -19.11 -12.89
N SER A 26 -0.35 -17.94 -12.47
CA SER A 26 -0.54 -16.79 -13.37
C SER A 26 0.73 -15.95 -13.56
N GLY A 27 1.84 -16.25 -12.88
CA GLY A 27 3.05 -15.42 -12.91
C GLY A 27 2.84 -14.01 -12.33
N CYS A 28 1.93 -13.88 -11.36
CA CYS A 28 1.50 -12.60 -10.78
C CYS A 28 2.02 -12.40 -9.34
N VAL A 29 2.06 -11.14 -8.93
CA VAL A 29 2.16 -10.74 -7.52
C VAL A 29 0.77 -10.45 -6.95
N ILE A 30 0.64 -10.58 -5.64
CA ILE A 30 -0.61 -10.38 -4.91
C ILE A 30 -0.60 -8.99 -4.31
N CYS A 31 -1.64 -8.20 -4.57
CA CYS A 31 -1.85 -6.90 -3.95
C CYS A 31 -3.01 -6.97 -2.97
N LEU A 32 -2.76 -6.56 -1.72
CA LEU A 32 -3.76 -6.44 -0.67
C LEU A 32 -3.53 -5.12 0.07
N ASN A 33 -4.56 -4.28 0.17
CA ASN A 33 -4.50 -2.98 0.85
C ASN A 33 -3.31 -2.09 0.40
N GLY A 34 -2.92 -2.16 -0.88
CA GLY A 34 -1.80 -1.40 -1.44
C GLY A 34 -0.40 -1.97 -1.19
N LYS A 35 -0.30 -3.08 -0.45
CA LYS A 35 0.94 -3.85 -0.25
C LYS A 35 1.02 -4.97 -1.29
N PHE A 36 2.23 -5.18 -1.80
CA PHE A 36 2.51 -6.25 -2.77
C PHE A 36 3.27 -7.38 -2.10
N TYR A 37 2.88 -8.60 -2.44
CA TYR A 37 3.44 -9.84 -1.93
C TYR A 37 3.81 -10.76 -3.09
N THR A 38 4.93 -11.45 -2.96
CA THR A 38 5.15 -12.67 -3.75
C THR A 38 4.20 -13.76 -3.26
N PRO A 39 3.87 -14.78 -4.07
CA PRO A 39 3.05 -15.90 -3.61
C PRO A 39 3.56 -16.54 -2.30
N ARG A 40 4.88 -16.72 -2.19
CA ARG A 40 5.51 -17.26 -0.98
C ARG A 40 5.36 -16.33 0.22
N ALA A 41 5.70 -15.05 0.06
CA ALA A 41 5.60 -14.08 1.15
C ALA A 41 4.15 -13.87 1.60
N PHE A 42 3.18 -13.99 0.68
CA PHE A 42 1.77 -13.92 1.03
C PHE A 42 1.34 -15.12 1.86
N LEU A 43 1.71 -16.34 1.46
CA LEU A 43 1.38 -17.55 2.19
C LEU A 43 1.89 -17.54 3.64
N GLU A 44 3.11 -17.04 3.82
CA GLU A 44 3.80 -16.89 5.11
C GLU A 44 3.32 -15.67 5.92
N SER A 45 2.45 -14.81 5.37
CA SER A 45 1.93 -13.63 6.06
C SER A 45 0.75 -13.94 6.98
N ASP A 46 0.44 -13.00 7.87
CA ASP A 46 -0.77 -13.03 8.72
C ASP A 46 -1.96 -12.29 8.09
N GLU A 47 -1.91 -12.04 6.78
CA GLU A 47 -2.97 -11.33 6.06
C GLU A 47 -4.27 -12.13 6.03
N LYS A 48 -5.40 -11.42 6.12
CA LYS A 48 -6.73 -12.00 6.07
C LYS A 48 -7.33 -11.87 4.69
N VAL A 49 -7.62 -13.01 4.07
CA VAL A 49 -8.32 -13.07 2.79
C VAL A 49 -9.80 -13.18 3.05
N THR A 50 -10.58 -12.25 2.51
CA THR A 50 -12.03 -12.32 2.54
C THR A 50 -12.53 -12.65 1.13
N PHE A 51 -13.39 -13.67 1.06
CA PHE A 51 -14.09 -14.02 -0.16
C PHE A 51 -15.53 -13.50 -0.07
N MET A 52 -15.97 -12.80 -1.12
CA MET A 52 -17.34 -12.33 -1.29
C MET A 52 -17.90 -12.99 -2.54
N THR A 53 -19.03 -13.65 -2.41
CA THR A 53 -19.76 -14.21 -3.56
C THR A 53 -20.82 -13.22 -4.01
N SER A 54 -20.78 -12.85 -5.29
CA SER A 54 -21.83 -12.05 -5.93
C SER A 54 -22.37 -12.83 -7.11
N GLY A 55 -23.59 -13.38 -6.96
CA GLY A 55 -24.16 -14.33 -7.92
C GLY A 55 -23.35 -15.63 -7.97
N THR A 56 -22.93 -16.04 -9.17
CA THR A 56 -22.11 -17.25 -9.39
C THR A 56 -20.60 -17.00 -9.27
N GLN A 57 -20.18 -15.74 -9.05
CA GLN A 57 -18.77 -15.36 -9.08
C GLN A 57 -18.24 -15.08 -7.67
N GLU A 58 -17.10 -15.69 -7.35
CA GLU A 58 -16.35 -15.48 -6.11
C GLU A 58 -15.27 -14.42 -6.32
N TYR A 59 -15.30 -13.38 -5.48
CA TYR A 59 -14.33 -12.28 -5.46
C TYR A 59 -13.50 -12.37 -4.18
N SER A 60 -12.21 -12.06 -4.26
CA SER A 60 -11.36 -11.87 -3.08
C SER A 60 -11.03 -10.38 -2.89
N ASN A 61 -10.75 -9.97 -1.65
CA ASN A 61 -10.13 -8.67 -1.36
C ASN A 61 -8.69 -8.51 -1.91
N CYS A 62 -8.12 -9.58 -2.46
CA CYS A 62 -6.82 -9.59 -3.11
C CYS A 62 -6.94 -9.37 -4.61
N THR A 63 -6.02 -8.61 -5.19
CA THR A 63 -5.90 -8.39 -6.63
C THR A 63 -4.58 -8.95 -7.14
N LEU A 64 -4.60 -9.62 -8.30
CA LEU A 64 -3.39 -10.13 -8.93
C LEU A 64 -2.87 -9.13 -9.96
N HIS A 65 -1.57 -8.84 -9.91
CA HIS A 65 -0.91 -7.96 -10.86
C HIS A 65 0.27 -8.66 -11.49
N TYR A 66 0.47 -8.45 -12.79
CA TYR A 66 1.75 -8.80 -13.41
C TYR A 66 2.88 -7.99 -12.76
N PRO A 67 4.06 -8.60 -12.53
CA PRO A 67 5.18 -7.95 -11.85
C PRO A 67 5.53 -6.58 -12.45
N ARG A 68 5.53 -6.47 -13.78
CA ARG A 68 5.80 -5.21 -14.49
C ARG A 68 4.85 -4.09 -14.05
N HIS A 69 3.54 -4.34 -14.02
CA HIS A 69 2.56 -3.34 -13.62
C HIS A 69 2.64 -2.99 -12.14
N ALA A 70 3.01 -3.96 -11.29
CA ALA A 70 3.26 -3.68 -9.88
C ALA A 70 4.45 -2.74 -9.69
N VAL A 71 5.54 -2.93 -10.44
CA VAL A 71 6.71 -2.04 -10.43
C VAL A 71 6.36 -0.65 -10.96
N GLU A 72 5.66 -0.56 -12.09
CA GLU A 72 5.21 0.72 -12.67
C GLU A 72 4.38 1.52 -11.66
N ARG A 73 3.44 0.85 -10.95
CA ARG A 73 2.63 1.49 -9.91
C ARG A 73 3.46 1.96 -8.72
N LYS A 74 4.44 1.16 -8.26
CA LYS A 74 5.31 1.57 -7.16
C LYS A 74 6.23 2.74 -7.51
N LEU A 75 6.69 2.81 -8.76
CA LEU A 75 7.42 3.97 -9.26
C LEU A 75 6.57 5.23 -9.24
N GLU A 76 5.29 5.12 -9.61
CA GLU A 76 4.37 6.25 -9.56
C GLU A 76 4.06 6.70 -8.13
N ASP A 77 3.84 5.75 -7.21
CA ASP A 77 3.69 6.03 -5.78
C ASP A 77 4.93 6.80 -5.25
N LEU A 78 6.13 6.39 -5.66
CA LEU A 78 7.39 7.02 -5.24
C LEU A 78 7.55 8.43 -5.80
N ARG A 79 7.21 8.65 -7.08
CA ARG A 79 7.22 9.99 -7.68
C ARG A 79 6.27 10.93 -6.96
N LYS A 80 5.07 10.45 -6.63
CA LYS A 80 4.08 11.23 -5.91
C LYS A 80 4.58 11.60 -4.51
N ALA A 81 5.12 10.63 -3.76
CA ALA A 81 5.68 10.86 -2.44
C ALA A 81 6.87 11.85 -2.48
N HIS A 82 7.72 11.75 -3.51
CA HIS A 82 8.82 12.68 -3.70
C HIS A 82 8.33 14.11 -3.93
N LYS A 83 7.32 14.30 -4.79
CA LYS A 83 6.73 15.62 -5.04
C LYS A 83 6.06 16.20 -3.78
N GLU A 84 5.36 15.38 -3.01
CA GLU A 84 4.77 15.79 -1.72
C GLU A 84 5.86 16.23 -0.73
N PHE A 85 6.98 15.52 -0.69
CA PHE A 85 8.13 15.89 0.13
C PHE A 85 8.77 17.21 -0.31
N GLU A 86 8.97 17.44 -1.61
CA GLU A 86 9.50 18.70 -2.13
C GLU A 86 8.60 19.89 -1.76
N LEU A 87 7.28 19.75 -1.92
CA LEU A 87 6.31 20.78 -1.53
C LEU A 87 6.34 21.07 -0.04
N PHE A 88 6.50 20.03 0.78
CA PHE A 88 6.66 20.18 2.23
C PHE A 88 7.96 20.95 2.57
N MET A 89 9.08 20.59 1.94
CA MET A 89 10.36 21.27 2.14
C MET A 89 10.30 22.74 1.71
N GLN A 90 9.68 23.03 0.57
CA GLN A 90 9.48 24.41 0.10
C GLN A 90 8.64 25.21 1.11
N SER A 91 7.57 24.60 1.63
CA SER A 91 6.70 25.23 2.62
C SER A 91 7.44 25.51 3.93
N LEU A 92 8.31 24.59 4.37
CA LEU A 92 9.19 24.80 5.54
C LEU A 92 10.16 25.96 5.31
N ILE A 93 10.90 25.96 4.20
CA ILE A 93 11.85 27.03 3.89
C ILE A 93 11.13 28.39 3.89
N THR A 94 9.99 28.47 3.20
CA THR A 94 9.18 29.71 3.13
C THR A 94 8.69 30.16 4.50
N ALA A 95 8.33 29.22 5.39
CA ALA A 95 7.87 29.54 6.75
C ALA A 95 8.98 30.13 7.64
N PHE A 96 10.23 29.76 7.40
CA PHE A 96 11.39 30.25 8.16
C PHE A 96 12.19 31.34 7.44
N GLU A 97 11.89 31.62 6.16
CA GLU A 97 12.30 32.83 5.47
C GLU A 97 11.51 34.04 6.02
N LEU A 98 11.95 34.53 7.17
CA LEU A 98 11.58 35.84 7.72
C LEU A 98 12.09 36.94 6.78
N HIS A 99 11.35 37.21 5.70
CA HIS A 99 11.48 38.50 5.06
C HIS A 99 10.92 39.57 6.00
N PRO A 100 11.67 40.65 6.29
CA PRO A 100 11.15 41.74 7.09
C PRO A 100 9.91 42.29 6.37
N ILE A 101 8.76 42.18 7.02
CA ILE A 101 7.53 42.85 6.59
C ILE A 101 7.88 44.33 6.56
N LYS A 102 8.15 44.88 5.37
CA LYS A 102 8.38 46.31 5.21
C LYS A 102 7.13 46.99 5.74
N ALA A 103 7.25 47.62 6.92
CA ALA A 103 6.17 48.40 7.49
C ALA A 103 5.68 49.37 6.42
N PRO A 104 4.37 49.47 6.17
CA PRO A 104 3.85 50.34 5.13
C PRO A 104 4.35 51.76 5.38
N LYS A 105 5.10 52.33 4.41
CA LYS A 105 5.56 53.71 4.50
C LYS A 105 4.33 54.60 4.63
N LYS A 106 4.14 55.17 5.82
CA LYS A 106 3.16 56.23 6.06
C LYS A 106 3.56 57.39 5.14
N LYS A 107 2.75 57.65 4.10
CA LYS A 107 2.93 58.85 3.27
C LYS A 107 2.69 60.05 4.19
N SER A 108 3.74 60.85 4.40
CA SER A 108 3.62 62.20 4.95
C SER A 108 3.20 63.17 3.85
#